data_AF-A0A0F9BS25-F1
#
_entry.id   AF-A0A0F9BS25-F1
#
_cell.length_a   1.000
_cell.length_b   1.000
_cell.length_c   1.000
_cell.angle_alpha   90.00
_cell.angle_beta   90.00
_cell.angle_gamma   90.00
#
_symmetry.space_group_name_H-M   'P 1'
#
loop_
_entity.id
_entity.type
_entity.pdbx_description
1 polymer ?
#
loop_
_entity_poly.entity_id
_entity_poly.type
_entity_poly.pdbx_seq_one_letter_code
_entity_poly.pdbx_strand_id
1 'polypeptide(L)'
;MSGISKLHVSPLDSVRSSTEATDKLGTIRVELNKIYKYVKLKAVPTAEVDASALDGVCYTDYSANEVGTDFADIEATNLGAGILVAAIDMSADVGKYVWIQIKGPALLNTAVAGTPVAGTDFQCHASTDLTFTKSVTLVQRMGTYISGTGNEVALDCPF
;
A
#
# COMPACT_ATOMS: atom_id res chain seq x y z
N MET A 1 2.14 -34.86 14.45
CA MET A 1 1.07 -34.01 15.03
C MET A 1 0.55 -33.11 13.92
N SER A 2 -0.58 -33.44 13.29
CA SER A 2 -1.22 -32.55 12.31
C SER A 2 -2.28 -31.75 13.06
N GLY A 3 -1.88 -30.60 13.57
CA GLY A 3 -2.81 -29.64 14.15
C GLY A 3 -3.52 -28.92 13.00
N ILE A 4 -4.84 -28.81 13.09
CA ILE A 4 -5.61 -27.88 12.25
C ILE A 4 -4.96 -26.51 12.46
N SER A 5 -4.38 -25.94 11.39
CA SER A 5 -3.87 -24.58 11.45
C SER A 5 -5.03 -23.68 11.83
N LYS A 6 -4.98 -23.07 13.02
CA LYS A 6 -5.88 -21.96 13.34
C LYS A 6 -5.63 -20.90 12.28
N LEU A 7 -6.58 -20.71 11.37
CA LEU A 7 -6.59 -19.58 10.45
C LEU A 7 -6.82 -18.34 11.31
N HIS A 8 -5.73 -17.74 11.80
CA HIS A 8 -5.80 -16.49 12.55
C HIS A 8 -5.82 -15.36 11.52
N VAL A 9 -7.01 -14.94 11.12
CA VAL A 9 -7.16 -13.80 10.21
C VAL A 9 -6.99 -12.53 11.04
N SER A 10 -5.91 -11.78 10.81
CA SER A 10 -5.72 -10.50 11.48
C SER A 10 -6.79 -9.46 11.05
N PRO A 11 -7.21 -8.56 11.96
CA PRO A 11 -8.00 -7.39 11.56
C PRO A 11 -7.23 -6.56 10.53
N LEU A 12 -7.95 -6.00 9.55
CA LEU A 12 -7.33 -5.20 8.48
C LEU A 12 -6.57 -4.00 9.06
N ASP A 13 -7.17 -3.32 10.02
CA ASP A 13 -6.65 -2.14 10.71
C ASP A 13 -5.61 -2.45 11.80
N SER A 14 -5.29 -3.73 12.03
CA SER A 14 -4.35 -4.08 13.08
C SER A 14 -2.91 -3.79 12.66
N VAL A 15 -2.26 -2.94 13.44
CA VAL A 15 -0.83 -2.64 13.31
C VAL A 15 -0.18 -3.16 14.57
N ARG A 16 0.50 -4.30 14.44
CA ARG A 16 1.13 -4.99 15.57
C ARG A 16 2.63 -4.75 15.57
N SER A 17 3.18 -4.57 16.76
CA SER A 17 4.60 -4.72 17.01
C SER A 17 4.93 -6.19 16.90
N SER A 18 5.49 -6.62 15.78
CA SER A 18 5.75 -8.03 15.59
C SER A 18 6.86 -8.24 14.58
N THR A 19 7.93 -8.86 15.06
CA THR A 19 8.94 -9.51 14.21
C THR A 19 8.38 -10.70 13.43
N GLU A 20 7.11 -11.08 13.66
CA GLU A 20 6.47 -12.25 13.08
C GLU A 20 5.18 -11.90 12.33
N ALA A 21 5.03 -12.43 11.12
CA ALA A 21 3.82 -12.31 10.32
C ALA A 21 2.69 -13.18 10.93
N THR A 22 1.51 -12.61 11.14
CA THR A 22 0.33 -13.37 11.61
C THR A 22 -0.39 -14.10 10.48
N ASP A 23 -0.40 -13.49 9.29
CA ASP A 23 -0.92 -14.07 8.07
C ASP A 23 0.24 -14.38 7.11
N LYS A 24 0.03 -15.30 6.17
CA LYS A 24 1.04 -15.60 5.15
C LYS A 24 1.22 -14.36 4.26
N LEU A 25 2.46 -13.97 3.98
CA LEU A 25 2.75 -12.90 3.01
C LEU A 25 2.12 -13.21 1.65
N GLY A 26 1.53 -12.18 1.04
CA GLY A 26 0.79 -12.28 -0.21
C GLY A 26 -0.62 -12.85 -0.07
N THR A 27 -1.11 -13.12 1.15
CA THR A 27 -2.51 -13.54 1.36
C THR A 27 -3.45 -12.48 0.80
N ILE A 28 -4.44 -12.91 0.02
CA ILE A 28 -5.48 -12.06 -0.54
C ILE A 28 -6.78 -12.25 0.22
N ARG A 29 -7.40 -11.14 0.59
CA ARG A 29 -8.70 -11.10 1.28
C ARG A 29 -9.65 -10.20 0.50
N VAL A 30 -10.86 -10.69 0.26
CA VAL A 30 -11.93 -9.92 -0.38
C VAL A 30 -12.95 -9.57 0.69
N GLU A 31 -13.23 -8.28 0.87
CA GLU A 31 -14.31 -7.81 1.73
C GLU A 31 -15.18 -6.81 0.99
N LEU A 32 -16.47 -7.10 0.90
CA LEU A 32 -17.44 -6.29 0.16
C LEU A 32 -16.96 -6.07 -1.29
N ASN A 33 -16.71 -4.82 -1.68
CA ASN A 33 -16.25 -4.41 -3.00
C ASN A 33 -14.75 -4.06 -3.04
N LYS A 34 -13.97 -4.52 -2.06
CA LYS A 34 -12.54 -4.24 -1.91
C LYS A 34 -11.72 -5.51 -1.82
N ILE A 35 -10.49 -5.43 -2.31
CA ILE A 35 -9.50 -6.52 -2.21
C ILE A 35 -8.29 -6.00 -1.45
N TYR A 36 -7.81 -6.82 -0.52
CA TYR A 36 -6.66 -6.53 0.33
C TYR A 36 -5.58 -7.59 0.15
N LYS A 37 -4.33 -7.17 0.33
CA LYS A 37 -3.15 -8.04 0.32
C LYS A 37 -2.36 -7.86 1.62
N TYR A 38 -1.88 -8.96 2.19
CA TYR A 38 -0.99 -8.93 3.35
C TYR A 38 0.46 -8.80 2.88
N VAL A 39 1.16 -7.75 3.31
CA VAL A 39 2.50 -7.38 2.84
C VAL A 39 3.45 -7.13 4.00
N LYS A 40 4.75 -7.14 3.69
CA LYS A 40 5.80 -6.71 4.60
C LYS A 40 6.22 -5.28 4.27
N LEU A 41 6.40 -4.44 5.28
CA LEU A 41 7.01 -3.13 5.13
C LEU A 41 8.52 -3.19 5.28
N LYS A 42 9.24 -2.56 4.35
CA LYS A 42 10.68 -2.36 4.42
C LYS A 42 10.98 -1.25 5.43
N ALA A 43 11.73 -1.59 6.47
CA ALA A 43 12.29 -0.60 7.38
C ALA A 43 13.51 0.07 6.73
N VAL A 44 13.62 1.38 6.89
CA VAL A 44 14.74 2.19 6.37
C VAL A 44 15.67 2.54 7.54
N PRO A 45 16.98 2.32 7.42
CA PRO A 45 17.89 2.43 8.56
C PRO A 45 18.23 3.85 9.02
N THR A 46 17.89 4.90 8.25
CA THR A 46 18.40 6.28 8.49
C THR A 46 17.33 7.34 8.65
N ALA A 47 16.11 7.12 8.17
CA ALA A 47 14.94 7.96 8.42
C ALA A 47 13.70 7.11 8.22
N GLU A 48 12.97 6.83 9.29
CA GLU A 48 11.72 6.09 9.20
C GLU A 48 10.59 7.08 8.85
N VAL A 49 9.95 6.87 7.70
CA VAL A 49 8.78 7.65 7.29
C VAL A 49 7.54 6.95 7.82
N ASP A 50 7.01 7.49 8.92
CA ASP A 50 5.68 7.13 9.42
C ASP A 50 4.64 7.35 8.33
N ALA A 51 3.64 6.48 8.32
CA ALA A 51 2.58 6.53 7.32
C ALA A 51 1.22 6.42 8.00
N SER A 52 0.24 7.13 7.47
CA SER A 52 -1.13 7.09 7.93
C SER A 52 -1.94 6.05 7.14
N ALA A 53 -3.11 5.68 7.68
CA ALA A 53 -4.09 4.99 6.87
C ALA A 53 -4.41 5.84 5.62
N LEU A 54 -4.68 5.17 4.50
CA LEU A 54 -4.95 5.76 3.18
C LEU A 54 -3.73 6.36 2.46
N ASP A 55 -2.54 6.25 3.04
CA ASP A 55 -1.30 6.60 2.34
C ASP A 55 -0.89 5.51 1.35
N GLY A 56 -0.19 5.96 0.30
CA GLY A 56 0.26 5.11 -0.77
C GLY A 56 1.49 4.28 -0.45
N VAL A 57 1.57 3.07 -1.00
CA VAL A 57 2.77 2.22 -0.91
C VAL A 57 3.16 1.62 -2.25
N CYS A 58 4.46 1.36 -2.39
CA CYS A 58 5.04 0.82 -3.62
C CYS A 58 5.94 -0.36 -3.31
N TYR A 59 6.02 -1.31 -4.25
CA TYR A 59 6.83 -2.49 -4.09
C TYR A 59 8.32 -2.12 -4.08
N THR A 60 9.02 -2.63 -3.07
CA THR A 60 10.49 -2.69 -3.04
C THR A 60 10.96 -4.02 -3.62
N ASP A 61 10.23 -5.10 -3.31
CA ASP A 61 10.39 -6.42 -3.90
C ASP A 61 9.01 -7.07 -4.09
N TYR A 62 8.57 -7.14 -5.35
CA TYR A 62 7.31 -7.75 -5.73
C TYR A 62 7.23 -9.23 -5.34
N SER A 63 8.34 -9.97 -5.51
CA SER A 63 8.39 -11.42 -5.26
C SER A 63 8.33 -11.75 -3.77
N ALA A 64 8.85 -10.86 -2.93
CA ALA A 64 8.82 -10.98 -1.47
C ALA A 64 7.53 -10.42 -0.83
N ASN A 65 6.65 -9.79 -1.62
CA ASN A 65 5.51 -9.01 -1.11
C ASN A 65 5.97 -7.91 -0.15
N GLU A 66 7.11 -7.29 -0.47
CA GLU A 66 7.68 -6.19 0.31
C GLU A 66 7.34 -4.85 -0.33
N VAL A 67 6.89 -3.93 0.50
CA VAL A 67 6.50 -2.58 0.12
C VAL A 67 7.22 -1.59 1.03
N GLY A 68 7.26 -0.32 0.65
CA GLY A 68 7.62 0.74 1.59
C GLY A 68 6.89 2.03 1.30
N THR A 69 7.14 3.01 2.16
CA THR A 69 6.47 4.31 2.26
C THR A 69 7.42 5.46 1.93
N ASP A 70 8.69 5.32 2.34
CA ASP A 70 9.81 6.19 2.00
C ASP A 70 10.35 5.84 0.61
N PHE A 71 9.65 6.28 -0.43
CA PHE A 71 10.00 5.88 -1.80
C PHE A 71 11.38 6.37 -2.23
N ALA A 72 11.80 7.54 -1.75
CA ALA A 72 13.06 8.15 -2.10
C ALA A 72 14.26 7.31 -1.64
N ASP A 73 14.18 6.68 -0.46
CA ASP A 73 15.33 6.00 0.15
C ASP A 73 15.21 4.45 0.14
N ILE A 74 14.05 3.87 -0.19
CA ILE A 74 13.86 2.41 -0.18
C ILE A 74 14.20 1.68 -1.50
N GLU A 75 14.71 2.37 -2.52
CA GLU A 75 14.89 1.84 -3.88
C GLU A 75 13.58 1.26 -4.46
N ALA A 76 12.46 1.99 -4.33
CA ALA A 76 11.16 1.52 -4.80
C ALA A 76 11.14 1.29 -6.32
N THR A 77 10.45 0.22 -6.75
CA THR A 77 10.43 -0.23 -8.16
C THR A 77 9.54 0.61 -9.09
N ASN A 78 8.98 1.74 -8.60
CA ASN A 78 7.85 2.47 -9.23
C ASN A 78 6.58 1.62 -9.46
N LEU A 79 6.55 0.36 -9.00
CA LEU A 79 5.37 -0.48 -9.07
C LEU A 79 4.52 -0.20 -7.83
N GLY A 80 3.37 0.42 -8.03
CA GLY A 80 2.45 0.67 -6.94
C GLY A 80 1.84 -0.61 -6.40
N ALA A 81 1.81 -0.72 -5.08
CA ALA A 81 1.32 -1.91 -4.40
C ALA A 81 -0.12 -1.73 -3.90
N GLY A 82 -0.50 -0.53 -3.50
CA GLY A 82 -1.83 -0.22 -2.98
C GLY A 82 -1.78 0.95 -2.01
N ILE A 83 -2.72 0.95 -1.06
CA ILE A 83 -2.77 1.92 0.03
C ILE A 83 -2.83 1.22 1.38
N LEU A 84 -2.29 1.87 2.40
CA LEU A 84 -2.39 1.40 3.79
C LEU A 84 -3.84 1.48 4.27
N VAL A 85 -4.25 0.50 5.05
CA VAL A 85 -5.57 0.51 5.73
C VAL A 85 -5.45 0.93 7.20
N ALA A 86 -4.23 1.09 7.69
CA ALA A 86 -3.91 1.43 9.07
C ALA A 86 -2.72 2.38 9.14
N ALA A 87 -2.62 3.17 10.21
CA ALA A 87 -1.49 4.05 10.46
C ALA A 87 -0.32 3.29 11.11
N ILE A 88 0.89 3.59 10.67
CA ILE A 88 2.11 2.86 10.97
C ILE A 88 3.14 3.85 11.51
N ASP A 89 3.58 3.56 12.72
CA ASP A 89 4.70 4.22 13.37
C ASP A 89 5.93 3.34 13.16
N MET A 90 6.77 3.74 12.21
CA MET A 90 7.96 3.00 11.84
C MET A 90 9.03 3.13 12.94
N SER A 91 9.04 4.27 13.66
CA SER A 91 9.98 4.57 14.77
C SER A 91 9.91 3.61 15.95
N ALA A 92 8.77 2.92 16.10
CA ALA A 92 8.51 2.04 17.23
C ALA A 92 8.76 0.55 16.93
N ASP A 93 9.35 0.20 15.77
CA ASP A 93 9.51 -1.19 15.30
C ASP A 93 8.14 -1.92 15.19
N VAL A 94 7.06 -1.13 15.04
CA VAL A 94 5.67 -1.58 14.97
C VAL A 94 5.20 -1.55 13.53
N GLY A 95 4.52 -2.61 13.07
CA GLY A 95 3.86 -2.58 11.77
C GLY A 95 4.69 -3.06 10.57
N LYS A 96 5.70 -3.92 10.77
CA LYS A 96 6.42 -4.56 9.65
C LYS A 96 5.54 -5.44 8.76
N TYR A 97 4.34 -5.79 9.19
CA TYR A 97 3.40 -6.60 8.43
C TYR A 97 2.00 -6.00 8.53
N VAL A 98 1.39 -5.72 7.39
CA VAL A 98 0.11 -5.00 7.32
C VAL A 98 -0.73 -5.48 6.15
N TRP A 99 -2.03 -5.21 6.23
CA TRP A 99 -2.91 -5.27 5.07
C TRP A 99 -2.83 -3.97 4.27
N ILE A 100 -2.88 -4.09 2.95
CA ILE A 100 -3.05 -2.97 2.04
C ILE A 100 -4.28 -3.19 1.18
N GLN A 101 -5.04 -2.13 0.90
CA GLN A 101 -6.10 -2.20 -0.11
C GLN A 101 -5.44 -2.11 -1.50
N ILE A 102 -5.72 -3.09 -2.35
CA ILE A 102 -5.13 -3.21 -3.68
C ILE A 102 -6.16 -3.01 -4.79
N LYS A 103 -7.45 -3.24 -4.51
CA LYS A 103 -8.55 -2.99 -5.46
C LYS A 103 -9.79 -2.37 -4.83
N GLY A 104 -10.59 -1.73 -5.67
CA GLY A 104 -11.89 -1.18 -5.30
C GLY A 104 -11.84 0.32 -5.00
N PRO A 105 -12.97 0.92 -4.60
CA PRO A 105 -13.03 2.35 -4.31
C PRO A 105 -12.22 2.67 -3.05
N ALA A 106 -11.46 3.75 -3.10
CA ALA A 106 -10.66 4.25 -2.00
C ALA A 106 -10.64 5.77 -1.94
N LEU A 107 -10.32 6.26 -0.75
CA LEU A 107 -9.91 7.64 -0.50
C LEU A 107 -8.41 7.62 -0.26
N LEU A 108 -7.71 8.62 -0.78
CA LEU A 108 -6.30 8.85 -0.48
C LEU A 108 -6.18 9.97 0.55
N ASN A 109 -5.19 9.87 1.42
CA ASN A 109 -4.88 10.96 2.34
C ASN A 109 -4.24 12.15 1.56
N THR A 110 -3.30 11.82 0.67
CA THR A 110 -2.63 12.78 -0.22
C THR A 110 -3.31 12.83 -1.58
N ALA A 111 -3.51 14.03 -2.12
CA ALA A 111 -4.05 14.21 -3.46
C ALA A 111 -3.09 13.66 -4.52
N VAL A 112 -3.64 12.98 -5.53
CA VAL A 112 -2.84 12.53 -6.69
C VAL A 112 -2.38 13.76 -7.48
N ALA A 113 -1.07 13.96 -7.54
CA ALA A 113 -0.44 15.07 -8.22
C ALA A 113 -0.73 15.10 -9.73
N GLY A 114 -0.56 16.28 -10.33
CA GLY A 114 -0.92 16.56 -11.72
C GLY A 114 -2.34 17.11 -11.89
N THR A 115 -2.68 17.51 -13.11
CA THR A 115 -3.96 18.17 -13.41
C THR A 115 -5.14 17.27 -13.03
N PRO A 116 -6.13 17.75 -12.25
CA PRO A 116 -7.25 16.95 -11.76
C PRO A 116 -8.30 16.71 -12.84
N VAL A 117 -7.99 15.85 -13.81
CA VAL A 117 -8.96 15.35 -14.79
C VAL A 117 -9.42 13.95 -14.34
N ALA A 118 -10.70 13.82 -14.02
CA ALA A 118 -11.30 12.53 -13.72
C ALA A 118 -11.14 11.55 -14.89
N GLY A 119 -10.99 10.26 -14.59
CA GLY A 119 -10.69 9.23 -15.59
C GLY A 119 -9.21 9.14 -15.98
N THR A 120 -8.35 9.97 -15.39
CA THR A 120 -6.89 9.85 -15.60
C THR A 120 -6.34 8.74 -14.70
N ASP A 121 -5.57 7.84 -15.29
CA ASP A 121 -4.85 6.82 -14.56
C ASP A 121 -3.67 7.42 -13.78
N PHE A 122 -3.30 6.77 -12.68
CA PHE A 122 -2.20 7.18 -11.82
C PHE A 122 -1.29 6.01 -11.46
N GLN A 123 -0.08 6.36 -11.02
CA GLN A 123 0.96 5.44 -10.58
C GLN A 123 1.71 5.98 -9.36
N CYS A 124 2.49 5.09 -8.76
CA CYS A 124 3.49 5.45 -7.77
C CYS A 124 4.54 6.38 -8.37
N HIS A 125 4.98 7.37 -7.61
CA HIS A 125 6.09 8.23 -7.98
C HIS A 125 7.26 7.99 -7.03
N ALA A 126 8.19 7.09 -7.39
CA ALA A 126 9.20 6.61 -6.45
C ALA A 126 10.24 7.65 -6.01
N SER A 127 10.17 8.90 -6.45
CA SER A 127 11.09 9.98 -6.06
C SER A 127 10.49 10.95 -5.03
N THR A 128 9.26 10.74 -4.58
CA THR A 128 8.65 11.57 -3.54
C THR A 128 7.73 10.72 -2.66
N ASP A 129 8.05 10.65 -1.37
CA ASP A 129 7.42 9.73 -0.42
C ASP A 129 5.91 9.91 -0.37
N LEU A 130 5.19 8.78 -0.28
CA LEU A 130 3.74 8.73 -0.12
C LEU A 130 2.94 9.48 -1.21
N THR A 131 3.57 9.87 -2.33
CA THR A 131 2.89 10.59 -3.42
C THR A 131 2.56 9.70 -4.61
N PHE A 132 1.44 10.04 -5.24
CA PHE A 132 0.99 9.47 -6.50
C PHE A 132 0.92 10.54 -7.57
N THR A 133 1.21 10.16 -8.80
CA THR A 133 1.21 11.09 -9.93
C THR A 133 0.34 10.55 -11.06
N LYS A 134 -0.53 11.41 -11.58
CA LYS A 134 -1.29 11.14 -12.81
C LYS A 134 -0.34 11.11 -14.00
N SER A 135 -0.48 10.13 -14.87
CA SER A 135 0.33 10.06 -16.08
C SER A 135 -0.43 9.42 -17.24
N VAL A 136 -0.20 9.95 -18.43
CA VAL A 136 -0.68 9.36 -19.71
C VAL A 136 0.27 8.28 -20.24
N THR A 137 1.48 8.19 -19.68
CA THR A 137 2.46 7.14 -19.97
C THR A 137 2.85 6.49 -18.64
N LEU A 138 2.30 5.31 -18.40
CA LEU A 138 2.45 4.60 -17.14
C LEU A 138 3.44 3.46 -17.34
N VAL A 139 4.36 3.30 -16.40
CA VAL A 139 5.15 2.07 -16.28
C VAL A 139 4.24 0.96 -15.75
N GLN A 140 3.36 1.31 -14.81
CA GLN A 140 2.35 0.42 -14.25
C GLN A 140 1.17 1.24 -13.75
N ARG A 141 -0.05 0.77 -14.01
CA ARG A 141 -1.28 1.39 -13.50
C ARG A 141 -1.52 0.94 -12.05
N MET A 142 -1.73 1.90 -11.15
CA MET A 142 -2.25 1.63 -9.80
C MET A 142 -3.76 1.72 -9.72
N GLY A 143 -4.35 2.59 -10.54
CA GLY A 143 -5.78 2.85 -10.52
C GLY A 143 -6.15 4.04 -11.38
N THR A 144 -7.41 4.43 -11.27
CA THR A 144 -7.99 5.57 -11.99
C THR A 144 -8.50 6.60 -10.99
N TYR A 145 -8.17 7.86 -11.23
CA TYR A 145 -8.66 8.98 -10.43
C TYR A 145 -10.13 9.27 -10.78
N ILE A 146 -11.01 9.33 -9.77
CA ILE A 146 -12.47 9.40 -10.01
C ILE A 146 -13.02 10.82 -9.89
N SER A 147 -12.53 11.64 -8.95
CA SER A 147 -13.14 12.94 -8.66
C SER A 147 -12.15 14.09 -8.68
N GLY A 148 -12.32 15.08 -9.56
CA GLY A 148 -11.47 16.28 -9.65
C GLY A 148 -11.46 17.21 -8.44
N THR A 149 -12.28 16.94 -7.42
CA THR A 149 -12.42 17.75 -6.19
C THR A 149 -12.18 16.96 -4.90
N GLY A 150 -11.94 15.65 -5.01
CA GLY A 150 -11.69 14.76 -3.88
C GLY A 150 -10.49 13.84 -4.14
N ASN A 151 -10.00 13.21 -3.08
CA ASN A 151 -8.94 12.21 -3.15
C ASN A 151 -9.49 10.80 -3.49
N GLU A 152 -10.58 10.74 -4.25
CA GLU A 152 -11.28 9.50 -4.58
C GLU A 152 -10.66 8.81 -5.79
N VAL A 153 -10.38 7.51 -5.63
CA VAL A 153 -9.75 6.68 -6.65
C VAL A 153 -10.43 5.31 -6.74
N ALA A 154 -10.35 4.69 -7.92
CA ALA A 154 -10.58 3.26 -8.10
C ALA A 154 -9.21 2.59 -8.17
N LEU A 155 -8.88 1.80 -7.14
CA LEU A 155 -7.65 1.02 -7.11
C LEU A 155 -7.79 -0.21 -8.00
N ASP A 156 -6.71 -0.51 -8.72
CA ASP A 156 -6.53 -1.69 -9.55
C ASP A 156 -5.05 -2.09 -9.62
N CYS A 157 -4.42 -2.21 -8.44
CA CYS A 157 -3.00 -2.56 -8.35
C CYS A 157 -2.80 -4.05 -8.73
N PRO A 158 -1.72 -4.39 -9.47
CA PRO A 158 -1.33 -5.78 -9.71
C PRO A 158 -0.78 -6.43 -8.43
N PHE A 159 -1.08 -7.70 -8.23
CA PHE A 159 -0.80 -8.43 -7.00
C PHE A 159 -0.46 -9.90 -7.23
#